data_AF-A0A352Z4L7-F1
#
_entry.id   AF-A0A352Z4L7-F1
#
_cell.length_a   1.000
_cell.length_b   1.000
_cell.length_c   1.000
_cell.angle_alpha   90.00
_cell.angle_beta   90.00
_cell.angle_gamma   90.00
#
_symmetry.space_group_name_H-M   'P 1'
#
loop_
_entity.id
_entity.type
_entity.pdbx_description
1 polymer ?
#
loop_
_entity_poly.entity_id
_entity_poly.type
_entity_poly.pdbx_seq_one_letter_code
_entity_poly.pdbx_strand_id
1 'polypeptide(L)'
;MCNQACIDFGRDYLKEADVKGKSVIEVGSLNVNGSLRPIVEALQPASYVGVDIQMGPGVDQICNVLNLLDYFGHERFDLLISTELLEHVKDWQKAISNLKNVLKPHGVLLITTRSKGFRYHEFPYDFWRYEKSDMKAIFSDFIIEVIKKDHLKPGIFVKARKPLDYNEKDLRDYELYSIIKKKRIRSINEDDVHLFVKQHDRSKK
;
A
#
# COMPACT_ATOMS: atom_id res chain seq x y z
N MET A 1 -7.71 -0.27 6.57
CA MET A 1 -8.73 0.80 6.74
C MET A 1 -8.08 2.17 6.93
N CYS A 2 -8.31 3.07 5.98
CA CYS A 2 -7.81 4.45 5.91
C CYS A 2 -8.34 5.31 7.07
N ASN A 3 -7.48 5.91 7.90
CA ASN A 3 -7.90 6.78 9.00
C ASN A 3 -7.75 8.27 8.60
N GLN A 4 -8.16 9.19 9.47
CA GLN A 4 -8.03 10.63 9.19
C GLN A 4 -6.58 11.04 8.89
N ALA A 5 -5.59 10.44 9.55
CA ALA A 5 -4.18 10.73 9.29
C ALA A 5 -3.73 10.30 7.88
N CYS A 6 -4.29 9.22 7.32
CA CYS A 6 -4.06 8.83 5.93
C CYS A 6 -4.61 9.90 4.97
N ILE A 7 -5.82 10.40 5.24
CA ILE A 7 -6.47 11.45 4.45
C ILE A 7 -5.66 12.75 4.50
N ASP A 8 -5.26 13.15 5.71
CA ASP A 8 -4.45 14.35 5.95
C ASP A 8 -3.10 14.23 5.26
N PHE A 9 -2.46 13.05 5.31
CA PHE A 9 -1.20 12.80 4.61
C PHE A 9 -1.33 13.01 3.09
N GLY A 10 -2.38 12.47 2.47
CA GLY A 10 -2.63 12.71 1.05
C GLY A 10 -2.90 14.18 0.75
N ARG A 11 -3.73 14.86 1.55
CA ARG A 11 -4.00 16.30 1.41
C ARG A 11 -2.74 17.16 1.52
N ASP A 12 -1.88 16.84 2.48
CA ASP A 12 -0.70 17.63 2.79
C ASP A 12 0.44 17.42 1.79
N TYR A 13 0.50 16.26 1.11
CA TYR A 13 1.66 15.87 0.31
C TYR A 13 1.40 15.57 -1.16
N LEU A 14 0.15 15.35 -1.58
CA LEU A 14 -0.21 15.38 -3.00
C LEU A 14 -0.45 16.84 -3.42
N LYS A 15 0.38 17.35 -4.32
CA LYS A 15 0.26 18.71 -4.85
C LYS A 15 -0.45 18.67 -6.20
N GLU A 16 -0.93 19.83 -6.64
CA GLU A 16 -1.57 19.97 -7.96
C GLU A 16 -0.68 19.41 -9.08
N ALA A 17 0.64 19.62 -9.01
CA ALA A 17 1.60 19.08 -9.98
C ALA A 17 1.69 17.54 -10.01
N ASP A 18 1.34 16.87 -8.91
CA ASP A 18 1.32 15.41 -8.82
C ASP A 18 0.03 14.80 -9.39
N VAL A 19 -1.05 15.60 -9.53
CA VAL A 19 -2.40 15.11 -9.80
C VAL A 19 -3.02 15.68 -11.08
N LYS A 20 -2.92 16.99 -11.31
CA LYS A 20 -3.67 17.67 -12.37
C LYS A 20 -3.27 17.16 -13.75
N GLY A 21 -4.27 16.72 -14.51
CA GLY A 21 -4.06 16.11 -15.83
C GLY A 21 -3.27 14.80 -15.82
N LYS A 22 -3.08 14.17 -14.64
CA LYS A 22 -2.37 12.90 -14.49
C LYS A 22 -3.33 11.71 -14.49
N SER A 23 -2.83 10.55 -14.92
CA SER A 23 -3.56 9.29 -14.77
C SER A 23 -3.29 8.70 -13.37
N VAL A 24 -4.36 8.48 -12.60
CA VAL A 24 -4.29 8.05 -11.20
C VAL A 24 -4.86 6.65 -11.04
N ILE A 25 -4.16 5.81 -10.27
CA ILE A 25 -4.69 4.54 -9.76
C ILE A 25 -4.66 4.53 -8.23
N GLU A 26 -5.76 4.13 -7.60
CA GLU A 26 -5.84 3.82 -6.18
C GLU A 26 -6.00 2.31 -6.01
N VAL A 27 -5.04 1.66 -5.33
CA VAL A 27 -5.02 0.21 -5.11
C VAL A 27 -5.37 -0.08 -3.65
N GLY A 28 -6.42 -0.87 -3.45
CA GLY A 28 -7.09 -1.02 -2.15
C GLY A 28 -8.09 0.11 -1.90
N SER A 29 -8.88 0.47 -2.92
CA SER A 29 -9.70 1.69 -2.93
C SER A 29 -11.05 1.57 -2.22
N LEU A 30 -11.39 0.39 -1.67
CA LEU A 30 -12.67 0.21 -1.00
C LEU A 30 -12.81 1.17 0.19
N ASN A 31 -13.72 2.12 0.06
CA ASN A 31 -13.99 3.14 1.06
C ASN A 31 -14.86 2.56 2.19
N VAL A 32 -14.21 2.20 3.29
CA VAL A 32 -14.88 1.71 4.51
C VAL A 32 -15.14 2.85 5.50
N ASN A 33 -14.21 3.78 5.65
CA ASN A 33 -14.23 4.77 6.72
C ASN A 33 -13.55 6.11 6.33
N GLY A 34 -13.41 6.35 5.03
CA GLY A 34 -12.71 7.51 4.47
C GLY A 34 -11.98 7.16 3.18
N SER A 35 -11.87 8.13 2.27
CA SER A 35 -11.20 7.97 0.98
C SER A 35 -10.44 9.25 0.62
N LEU A 36 -9.28 9.07 -0.03
CA LEU A 36 -8.54 10.17 -0.65
C LEU A 36 -9.15 10.63 -1.97
N ARG A 37 -10.01 9.82 -2.60
CA ARG A 37 -10.58 10.08 -3.92
C ARG A 37 -11.17 11.49 -4.06
N PRO A 38 -12.02 12.01 -3.15
CA PRO A 38 -12.56 13.36 -3.30
C PRO A 38 -11.50 14.47 -3.30
N ILE A 39 -10.42 14.29 -2.53
CA ILE A 39 -9.31 15.26 -2.46
C ILE A 39 -8.52 15.23 -3.77
N VAL A 40 -8.27 14.03 -4.31
CA VAL A 40 -7.53 13.85 -5.55
C VAL A 40 -8.36 14.35 -6.75
N GLU A 41 -9.63 13.99 -6.83
CA GLU A 41 -10.54 14.44 -7.90
C GLU A 41 -10.70 15.97 -7.92
N ALA A 42 -10.71 16.63 -6.75
CA ALA A 42 -10.73 18.09 -6.67
C ALA A 42 -9.49 18.76 -7.31
N LEU A 43 -8.36 18.05 -7.42
CA LEU A 43 -7.15 18.50 -8.12
C LEU A 43 -7.17 18.18 -9.63
N GLN A 44 -8.30 17.69 -10.16
CA GLN A 44 -8.58 17.52 -11.59
C GLN A 44 -7.58 16.59 -12.33
N PRO A 45 -7.48 15.31 -11.93
CA PRO A 45 -6.71 14.34 -12.70
C PRO A 45 -7.32 14.12 -14.09
N ALA A 46 -6.51 13.64 -15.04
CA ALA A 46 -7.02 13.23 -16.35
C ALA A 46 -7.88 11.96 -16.24
N SER A 47 -7.55 11.08 -15.30
CA SER A 47 -8.35 9.90 -14.97
C SER A 47 -8.07 9.45 -13.54
N TYR A 48 -9.05 8.81 -12.93
CA TYR A 48 -8.93 8.14 -11.64
C TYR A 48 -9.58 6.77 -11.74
N VAL A 49 -8.86 5.71 -11.36
CA VAL A 49 -9.41 4.36 -11.22
C VAL A 49 -9.08 3.78 -9.85
N GLY A 50 -10.10 3.42 -9.11
CA GLY A 50 -10.00 2.67 -7.87
C GLY A 50 -10.13 1.18 -8.11
N VAL A 51 -9.21 0.39 -7.56
CA VAL A 51 -9.26 -1.07 -7.62
C VAL A 51 -9.17 -1.71 -6.26
N ASP A 52 -9.90 -2.82 -6.10
CA ASP A 52 -9.90 -3.63 -4.88
C ASP A 52 -10.21 -5.09 -5.20
N ILE A 53 -10.03 -6.00 -4.24
CA ILE A 53 -10.43 -7.41 -4.37
C ILE A 53 -11.95 -7.61 -4.26
N GLN A 54 -12.68 -6.57 -3.84
CA GLN A 54 -14.13 -6.60 -3.65
C GLN A 54 -14.77 -5.31 -4.19
N MET A 55 -15.90 -5.43 -4.90
CA MET A 55 -16.69 -4.25 -5.29
C MET A 55 -17.29 -3.55 -4.07
N GLY A 56 -17.32 -2.22 -4.12
CA GLY A 56 -18.00 -1.39 -3.14
C GLY A 56 -17.70 0.09 -3.36
N PRO A 57 -18.05 0.97 -2.40
CA PRO A 57 -17.80 2.40 -2.52
C PRO A 57 -16.32 2.71 -2.83
N GLY A 58 -16.06 3.51 -3.84
CA GLY A 58 -14.70 3.89 -4.26
C GLY A 58 -13.99 2.88 -5.18
N VAL A 59 -14.59 1.73 -5.47
CA VAL A 59 -14.03 0.69 -6.36
C VAL A 59 -14.69 0.76 -7.73
N ASP A 60 -13.90 1.02 -8.77
CA ASP A 60 -14.37 1.04 -10.15
C ASP A 60 -14.18 -0.33 -10.83
N GLN A 61 -13.18 -1.10 -10.39
CA GLN A 61 -12.86 -2.42 -10.94
C GLN A 61 -12.36 -3.40 -9.88
N ILE A 62 -12.84 -4.65 -9.93
CA ILE A 62 -12.25 -5.73 -9.14
C ILE A 62 -10.89 -6.07 -9.74
N CYS A 63 -9.82 -5.85 -8.98
CA CYS A 63 -8.46 -6.25 -9.34
C CYS A 63 -7.63 -6.49 -8.06
N ASN A 64 -7.04 -7.68 -7.97
CA ASN A 64 -6.06 -7.97 -6.91
C ASN A 64 -4.72 -7.33 -7.27
N VAL A 65 -4.06 -6.68 -6.31
CA VAL A 65 -2.73 -6.08 -6.49
C VAL A 65 -1.70 -7.05 -7.08
N LEU A 66 -1.83 -8.36 -6.81
CA LEU A 66 -0.95 -9.39 -7.36
C LEU A 66 -1.11 -9.64 -8.87
N ASN A 67 -2.19 -9.13 -9.47
CA ASN A 67 -2.53 -9.26 -10.89
C ASN A 67 -2.52 -7.89 -11.61
N LEU A 68 -2.00 -6.85 -10.97
CA LEU A 68 -2.11 -5.46 -11.45
C LEU A 68 -1.45 -5.27 -12.83
N LEU A 69 -0.28 -5.88 -13.03
CA LEU A 69 0.46 -5.80 -14.29
C LEU A 69 -0.23 -6.59 -15.41
N ASP A 70 -0.85 -7.73 -15.10
CA ASP A 70 -1.61 -8.51 -16.07
C ASP A 70 -2.83 -7.72 -16.57
N TYR A 71 -3.43 -6.90 -15.71
CA TYR A 71 -4.63 -6.13 -16.02
C TYR A 71 -4.33 -4.79 -16.71
N PHE A 72 -3.36 -4.03 -16.21
CA PHE A 72 -3.09 -2.65 -16.65
C PHE A 72 -1.81 -2.50 -17.49
N GLY A 73 -0.94 -3.50 -17.49
CA GLY A 73 0.39 -3.43 -18.07
C GLY A 73 1.38 -2.63 -17.21
N HIS A 74 2.58 -2.46 -17.74
CA HIS A 74 3.65 -1.68 -17.13
C HIS A 74 3.51 -0.19 -17.43
N GLU A 75 4.03 0.65 -16.53
CA GLU A 75 4.23 2.09 -16.76
C GLU A 75 2.97 2.81 -17.27
N ARG A 76 1.83 2.50 -16.66
CA ARG A 76 0.52 2.97 -17.09
C ARG A 76 0.09 4.26 -16.39
N PHE A 77 0.43 4.44 -15.12
CA PHE A 77 -0.09 5.52 -14.29
C PHE A 77 0.99 6.53 -13.90
N ASP A 78 0.59 7.79 -13.77
CA ASP A 78 1.46 8.88 -13.32
C ASP A 78 1.45 9.03 -11.80
N LEU A 79 0.35 8.64 -11.15
CA LEU A 79 0.20 8.63 -9.70
C LEU A 79 -0.43 7.32 -9.24
N LEU A 80 0.19 6.69 -8.24
CA LEU A 80 -0.35 5.55 -7.53
C LEU A 80 -0.57 5.90 -6.06
N ILE A 81 -1.76 5.58 -5.58
CA ILE A 81 -2.16 5.69 -4.17
C ILE A 81 -2.48 4.30 -3.65
N SER A 82 -2.00 3.96 -2.45
CA SER A 82 -2.45 2.77 -1.74
C SER A 82 -2.47 3.04 -0.25
N THR A 83 -3.66 2.97 0.37
CA THR A 83 -3.82 3.24 1.80
C THR A 83 -4.20 1.99 2.55
N GLU A 84 -3.37 1.57 3.50
CA GLU A 84 -3.67 0.48 4.45
C GLU A 84 -4.01 -0.84 3.75
N LEU A 85 -3.21 -1.21 2.75
CA LEU A 85 -3.32 -2.45 1.97
C LEU A 85 -2.16 -3.40 2.21
N LEU A 86 -0.91 -2.90 2.26
CA LEU A 86 0.29 -3.74 2.22
C LEU A 86 0.41 -4.72 3.39
N GLU A 87 -0.14 -4.37 4.56
CA GLU A 87 -0.20 -5.24 5.73
C GLU A 87 -1.08 -6.48 5.51
N HIS A 88 -2.04 -6.40 4.59
CA HIS A 88 -3.03 -7.44 4.28
C HIS A 88 -2.61 -8.36 3.13
N VAL A 89 -1.50 -8.06 2.43
CA VAL A 89 -1.04 -8.86 1.30
C VAL A 89 0.05 -9.84 1.73
N LYS A 90 -0.25 -11.15 1.68
CA LYS A 90 0.69 -12.20 2.08
C LYS A 90 2.00 -12.13 1.30
N ASP A 91 1.92 -12.08 -0.02
CA ASP A 91 3.08 -11.89 -0.92
C ASP A 91 3.33 -10.40 -1.15
N TRP A 92 3.83 -9.74 -0.11
CA TRP A 92 4.07 -8.30 -0.13
C TRP A 92 5.17 -7.92 -1.12
N GLN A 93 6.15 -8.79 -1.36
CA GLN A 93 7.22 -8.54 -2.34
C GLN A 93 6.63 -8.40 -3.75
N LYS A 94 5.78 -9.34 -4.17
CA LYS A 94 5.10 -9.26 -5.47
C LYS A 94 4.16 -8.06 -5.55
N ALA A 95 3.45 -7.75 -4.46
CA ALA A 95 2.59 -6.56 -4.41
C ALA A 95 3.40 -5.27 -4.63
N ILE A 96 4.50 -5.08 -3.90
CA ILE A 96 5.39 -3.93 -4.08
C ILE A 96 5.93 -3.86 -5.51
N SER A 97 6.37 -5.00 -6.07
CA SER A 97 6.86 -5.05 -7.45
C SER A 97 5.81 -4.58 -8.45
N ASN A 98 4.58 -5.06 -8.32
CA ASN A 98 3.47 -4.65 -9.18
C ASN A 98 3.15 -3.16 -9.04
N LEU A 99 3.13 -2.62 -7.81
CA LEU A 99 2.91 -1.18 -7.57
C LEU A 99 4.02 -0.32 -8.21
N LYS A 100 5.30 -0.74 -8.10
CA LYS A 100 6.42 -0.02 -8.72
C LYS A 100 6.40 -0.07 -10.24
N ASN A 101 6.00 -1.22 -10.80
CA ASN A 101 6.08 -1.47 -12.24
C ASN A 101 4.85 -0.98 -13.03
N VAL A 102 3.68 -0.84 -12.39
CA VAL A 102 2.52 -0.20 -13.03
C VAL A 102 2.70 1.32 -13.13
N LEU A 103 3.60 1.90 -12.34
CA LEU A 103 3.88 3.33 -12.29
C LEU A 103 4.90 3.72 -13.37
N LYS A 104 4.62 4.82 -14.08
CA LYS A 104 5.53 5.41 -15.09
C LYS A 104 6.83 5.88 -14.46
N PRO A 105 7.94 5.97 -15.23
CA PRO A 105 9.09 6.79 -14.86
C PRO A 105 8.64 8.21 -14.46
N HIS A 106 9.26 8.80 -13.44
CA HIS A 106 8.85 10.05 -12.79
C HIS A 106 7.47 10.06 -12.09
N GLY A 107 6.74 8.94 -12.13
CA GLY A 107 5.47 8.81 -11.45
C GLY A 107 5.62 8.89 -9.93
N VAL A 108 4.54 9.29 -9.26
CA VAL A 108 4.46 9.45 -7.81
C VAL A 108 3.78 8.25 -7.19
N LEU A 109 4.31 7.82 -6.06
CA LEU A 109 3.77 6.77 -5.21
C LEU A 109 3.43 7.37 -3.85
N LEU A 110 2.19 7.19 -3.39
CA LEU A 110 1.78 7.49 -2.03
C LEU A 110 1.25 6.23 -1.35
N ILE A 111 1.90 5.83 -0.24
CA ILE A 111 1.55 4.61 0.50
C ILE A 111 1.38 4.92 1.98
N THR A 112 0.35 4.32 2.57
CA THR A 112 0.22 4.19 4.03
C THR A 112 0.06 2.73 4.43
N THR A 113 0.58 2.34 5.59
CA THR A 113 0.44 0.99 6.14
C THR A 113 0.68 0.97 7.65
N ARG A 114 0.48 -0.19 8.28
CA ARG A 114 0.63 -0.41 9.73
C ARG A 114 2.04 -0.76 10.16
N SER A 115 2.36 -0.32 11.38
CA SER A 115 3.68 -0.43 12.01
C SER A 115 3.62 -1.18 13.33
N LYS A 116 4.76 -1.57 13.91
CA LYS A 116 4.75 -2.33 15.17
C LYS A 116 4.04 -1.55 16.28
N GLY A 117 3.30 -2.27 17.10
CA GLY A 117 2.37 -1.71 18.09
C GLY A 117 0.93 -1.62 17.58
N PHE A 118 0.70 -1.69 16.27
CA PHE A 118 -0.66 -1.88 15.75
C PHE A 118 -1.08 -3.34 15.94
N ARG A 119 -2.13 -3.56 16.74
CA ARG A 119 -2.67 -4.91 17.00
C ARG A 119 -3.18 -5.58 15.72
N TYR A 120 -3.34 -6.89 15.76
CA TYR A 120 -3.98 -7.62 14.67
C TYR A 120 -5.38 -7.07 14.41
N HIS A 121 -5.71 -6.85 13.13
CA HIS A 121 -7.02 -6.38 12.69
C HIS A 121 -7.34 -7.00 11.32
N GLU A 122 -8.44 -7.72 11.25
CA GLU A 122 -8.81 -8.51 10.06
C GLU A 122 -9.18 -7.61 8.86
N PHE A 123 -8.77 -7.95 7.62
CA PHE A 123 -9.65 -8.37 6.49
C PHE A 123 -8.90 -8.55 5.14
N PRO A 124 -9.06 -9.68 4.40
CA PRO A 124 -9.44 -11.01 4.89
C PRO A 124 -8.37 -11.58 5.84
N TYR A 125 -7.14 -11.05 5.81
CA TYR A 125 -6.02 -11.44 6.67
C TYR A 125 -5.14 -10.23 6.98
N ASP A 126 -4.24 -10.36 7.95
CA ASP A 126 -3.31 -9.30 8.36
C ASP A 126 -1.97 -9.93 8.77
N PHE A 127 -0.91 -9.53 8.08
CA PHE A 127 0.35 -10.26 8.00
C PHE A 127 1.55 -9.46 8.49
N TRP A 128 1.69 -8.20 8.07
CA TRP A 128 2.97 -7.48 8.11
C TRP A 128 2.91 -6.19 8.91
N ARG A 129 4.04 -5.82 9.54
CA ARG A 129 4.25 -4.48 10.13
C ARG A 129 5.51 -3.86 9.58
N TYR A 130 5.37 -2.66 9.04
CA TYR A 130 6.44 -1.93 8.39
C TYR A 130 6.98 -0.86 9.34
N GLU A 131 8.29 -0.80 9.47
CA GLU A 131 8.99 0.30 10.15
C GLU A 131 9.54 1.32 9.14
N LYS A 132 9.96 2.48 9.65
CA LYS A 132 10.59 3.52 8.82
C LYS A 132 11.82 3.00 8.07
N SER A 133 12.62 2.14 8.70
CA SER A 133 13.78 1.49 8.08
C SER A 133 13.37 0.57 6.93
N ASP A 134 12.23 -0.11 7.09
CA ASP A 134 11.73 -1.07 6.10
C ASP A 134 11.32 -0.33 4.84
N MET A 135 10.54 0.73 4.98
CA MET A 135 10.14 1.57 3.85
C MET A 135 11.33 2.22 3.14
N LYS A 136 12.35 2.65 3.88
CA LYS A 136 13.59 3.17 3.27
C LYS A 136 14.33 2.12 2.45
N ALA A 137 14.38 0.88 2.92
CA ALA A 137 15.05 -0.21 2.21
C ALA A 137 14.23 -0.68 1.00
N ILE A 138 12.91 -0.78 1.15
CA ILE A 138 11.99 -1.21 0.10
C ILE A 138 11.98 -0.21 -1.06
N PHE A 139 11.96 1.09 -0.74
CA PHE A 139 11.93 2.18 -1.72
C PHE A 139 13.30 2.84 -1.91
N SER A 140 14.39 2.11 -1.71
CA SER A 140 15.75 2.64 -1.94
C SER A 140 16.05 2.90 -3.42
N ASP A 141 15.26 2.32 -4.31
CA ASP A 141 15.24 2.52 -5.76
C ASP A 141 14.31 3.66 -6.20
N PHE A 142 13.71 4.38 -5.24
CA PHE A 142 12.90 5.57 -5.45
C PHE A 142 13.54 6.78 -4.77
N ILE A 143 13.17 7.97 -5.24
CA ILE A 143 13.45 9.22 -4.53
C ILE A 143 12.37 9.38 -3.45
N ILE A 144 12.71 9.11 -2.20
CA ILE A 144 11.77 9.28 -1.07
C ILE A 144 11.63 10.77 -0.76
N GLU A 145 10.50 11.36 -1.14
CA GLU A 145 10.20 12.77 -0.87
C GLU A 145 9.74 12.98 0.57
N VAL A 146 8.94 12.04 1.10
CA VAL A 146 8.37 12.12 2.45
C VAL A 146 8.31 10.73 3.08
N ILE A 147 8.72 10.63 4.34
CA ILE A 147 8.51 9.44 5.15
C ILE A 147 8.25 9.80 6.61
N LYS A 148 7.06 9.42 7.11
CA LYS A 148 6.57 9.81 8.43
C LYS A 148 5.91 8.65 9.16
N LYS A 149 5.81 8.77 10.48
CA LYS A 149 4.93 7.90 11.27
C LYS A 149 3.52 8.48 11.25
N ASP A 150 2.54 7.59 11.23
CA ASP A 150 1.14 7.94 11.55
C ASP A 150 1.10 8.49 12.99
N HIS A 151 0.47 9.66 13.16
CA HIS A 151 0.40 10.36 14.44
C HIS A 151 -0.80 9.91 15.30
N LEU A 152 -1.77 9.21 14.71
CA LEU A 152 -2.96 8.71 15.40
C LEU A 152 -2.81 7.24 15.83
N LYS A 153 -2.18 6.42 14.99
CA LYS A 153 -2.01 4.98 15.24
C LYS A 153 -0.62 4.52 14.77
N PRO A 154 -0.09 3.39 15.24
CA PRO A 154 1.18 2.90 14.73
C PRO A 154 1.10 2.56 13.23
N GLY A 155 1.78 3.36 12.41
CA GLY A 155 1.80 3.26 10.95
C GLY A 155 2.95 4.05 10.34
N ILE A 156 3.28 3.76 9.08
CA ILE A 156 4.30 4.47 8.30
C ILE A 156 3.68 4.95 7.00
N PHE A 157 3.90 6.22 6.70
CA PHE A 157 3.41 6.90 5.50
C PHE A 157 4.59 7.32 4.63
N VAL A 158 4.49 7.07 3.33
CA VAL A 158 5.55 7.32 2.35
C VAL A 158 4.97 8.04 1.15
N LYS A 159 5.63 9.11 0.71
CA LYS A 159 5.53 9.63 -0.65
C LYS A 159 6.90 9.49 -1.30
N ALA A 160 6.94 8.88 -2.47
CA ALA A 160 8.18 8.67 -3.21
C ALA A 160 7.95 8.85 -4.71
N ARG A 161 9.02 9.14 -5.44
CA ARG A 161 9.00 9.32 -6.90
C ARG A 161 9.89 8.30 -7.58
N LYS A 162 9.36 7.66 -8.62
CA LYS A 162 10.13 6.73 -9.45
C LYS A 162 11.16 7.52 -10.27
N PRO A 163 12.46 7.20 -10.22
CA PRO A 163 13.47 7.90 -11.02
C PRO A 163 13.36 7.50 -12.51
N LEU A 164 14.08 8.19 -13.39
CA LEU A 164 14.18 7.82 -14.81
C LEU A 164 14.99 6.55 -15.01
N ASP A 165 16.13 6.48 -14.33
CA ASP A 165 17.05 5.35 -14.29
C ASP A 165 16.60 4.29 -13.29
N TYR A 166 15.29 4.01 -13.26
CA TYR A 166 14.71 3.03 -12.35
C TYR A 166 15.28 1.63 -12.62
N ASN A 167 15.87 1.05 -11.57
CA ASN A 167 16.23 -0.35 -11.50
C ASN A 167 15.64 -0.92 -10.21
N GLU A 168 14.76 -1.92 -10.36
CA GLU A 168 14.00 -2.45 -9.24
C GLU A 168 14.92 -3.04 -8.16
N LYS A 169 14.70 -2.64 -6.92
CA LYS A 169 15.36 -3.25 -5.77
C LYS A 169 14.89 -4.69 -5.60
N ASP A 170 15.83 -5.64 -5.65
CA ASP A 170 15.57 -7.03 -5.28
C ASP A 170 15.28 -7.15 -3.77
N LEU A 171 14.12 -7.73 -3.45
CA LEU A 171 13.59 -7.90 -2.09
C LEU A 171 13.40 -9.37 -1.70
N ARG A 172 13.88 -10.33 -2.50
CA ARG A 172 13.67 -11.77 -2.26
C ARG A 172 14.18 -12.24 -0.91
N ASP A 173 15.29 -11.69 -0.44
CA ASP A 173 15.90 -12.01 0.85
C ASP A 173 15.51 -11.05 1.98
N TYR A 174 14.64 -10.07 1.71
CA TYR A 174 14.25 -9.06 2.69
C TYR A 174 13.25 -9.63 3.70
N GLU A 175 13.52 -9.45 5.00
CA GLU A 175 12.64 -9.90 6.07
C GLU A 175 11.80 -8.77 6.65
N LEU A 176 10.48 -8.97 6.68
CA LEU A 176 9.53 -8.09 7.36
C LEU A 176 9.04 -8.69 8.65
N TYR A 177 8.66 -7.82 9.60
CA TYR A 177 8.03 -8.29 10.82
C TYR A 177 6.63 -8.82 10.52
N SER A 178 6.42 -10.10 10.81
CA SER A 178 5.11 -10.73 10.72
C SER A 178 4.36 -10.62 12.05
N ILE A 179 3.13 -10.14 12.02
CA ILE A 179 2.27 -10.17 13.22
C ILE A 179 1.83 -11.59 13.57
N ILE A 180 1.69 -12.46 12.56
CA ILE A 180 1.35 -13.88 12.72
C ILE A 180 2.47 -14.62 13.47
N LYS A 181 3.72 -14.45 13.03
CA LYS A 181 4.88 -15.18 13.60
C LYS A 181 5.57 -14.43 14.74
N LYS A 182 5.21 -13.16 14.96
CA LYS A 182 5.81 -12.27 15.98
C LYS A 182 7.33 -12.12 15.87
N LYS A 183 7.88 -12.25 14.66
CA LYS A 183 9.30 -12.11 14.36
C LYS A 183 9.49 -11.66 12.91
N ARG A 184 10.72 -11.26 12.54
CA ARG A 184 11.05 -10.98 11.14
C ARG A 184 11.21 -12.31 10.39
N ILE A 185 10.60 -12.39 9.21
CA ILE A 185 10.61 -13.55 8.32
C ILE A 185 10.50 -13.10 6.87
N ARG A 186 10.90 -13.97 5.94
CA ARG A 186 10.84 -13.72 4.49
C ARG A 186 9.46 -13.95 3.89
N SER A 187 8.78 -15.00 4.34
CA SER A 187 7.49 -15.44 3.80
C SER A 187 6.65 -16.15 4.85
N ILE A 188 5.33 -16.16 4.63
CA ILE A 188 4.32 -16.84 5.45
C ILE A 188 3.69 -17.94 4.60
N ASN A 189 3.64 -19.17 5.11
CA ASN A 189 2.95 -20.29 4.46
C ASN A 189 1.51 -20.44 4.96
N GLU A 190 0.69 -21.27 4.32
CA GLU A 190 -0.73 -21.45 4.69
C GLU A 190 -0.90 -22.06 6.09
N ASP A 191 -0.03 -23.00 6.48
CA ASP A 191 -0.08 -23.64 7.79
C ASP A 191 0.12 -22.63 8.94
N ASP A 192 1.02 -21.66 8.74
CA ASP A 192 1.27 -20.57 9.68
C ASP A 192 0.01 -19.72 9.90
N VAL A 193 -0.74 -19.43 8.83
CA VAL A 193 -1.99 -18.67 8.89
C VAL A 193 -3.04 -19.46 9.64
N HIS A 194 -3.24 -20.73 9.26
CA HIS A 194 -4.25 -21.61 9.87
C HIS A 194 -4.01 -21.81 11.38
N LEU A 195 -2.76 -22.04 11.77
CA LEU A 195 -2.39 -22.19 13.17
C LEU A 195 -2.66 -20.92 13.98
N PHE A 196 -2.34 -19.75 13.41
CA PHE A 196 -2.59 -18.48 14.07
C PHE A 196 -4.07 -18.18 14.24
N VAL A 197 -4.89 -18.36 13.19
CA VAL A 197 -6.34 -18.14 13.25
C VAL A 197 -6.98 -19.04 14.32
N LYS A 198 -6.64 -20.34 14.34
CA LYS A 198 -7.12 -21.27 15.37
C LYS A 198 -6.79 -20.84 16.80
N GLN A 199 -5.58 -20.33 17.03
CA GLN A 199 -5.16 -19.86 18.36
C GLN A 199 -5.84 -18.54 18.72
N HIS A 200 -5.96 -17.62 17.77
CA HIS A 200 -6.57 -16.32 17.97
C HIS A 200 -8.07 -16.43 18.30
N ASP A 201 -8.81 -17.27 17.57
CA ASP A 201 -10.25 -17.50 17.82
C ASP A 201 -10.50 -18.18 19.17
N ARG A 202 -9.62 -19.08 19.58
CA ARG A 202 -9.68 -19.69 20.92
C ARG A 202 -9.46 -18.67 22.03
N SER A 203 -8.66 -17.63 21.80
CA SER A 203 -8.41 -16.57 22.79
C SER A 203 -9.50 -15.51 22.88
N LYS A 204 -10.48 -15.50 21.95
CA LYS A 204 -11.65 -14.60 21.97
C LYS A 204 -12.87 -15.22 22.69
N LYS A 205 -12.80 -16.51 23.05
CA LYS A 205 -13.80 -17.23 23.86
C LYS A 205 -13.41 -17.22 25.33
#